data_AF-A0A0K8W8H3-F1
#
_entry.id   AF-A0A0K8W8H3-F1
#
_cell.length_a   1.000
_cell.length_b   1.000
_cell.length_c   1.000
_cell.angle_alpha   90.00
_cell.angle_beta   90.00
_cell.angle_gamma   90.00
#
_symmetry.space_group_name_H-M   'P 1'
#
loop_
_entity.id
_entity.type
_entity.pdbx_description
1 polymer ?
#
loop_
_entity_poly.entity_id
_entity_poly.type
_entity_poly.pdbx_seq_one_letter_code
_entity_poly.pdbx_strand_id
1 'polypeptide(L)'
;MFTKNKRTHIYTKKRMCRNHHIIDNEAQKTVAQLSRSTKVIRIQNFKYRDKLKITTMLVIAFYLVLSNVCGINAQTRDPRFFSRPGVNDYNWPNPGDPDYRTYIFNDRRYGHYLPNGYGTNYPGRNSPGQYPQGMPNEDRFRFDPNNTNAAHTPFPGILAGWREDLQGKQRRDSLTLDRDVFVTTNYGQVQGFKVYMYDNPDPKSFYRPYHSTIDRVMGECSVFLGIPYALPPTFEGRFKPPRLHRGWQLLQAVDYGPACPQPVRYTGATKGIMDMDEDCLYLNIFSPKTGAGVAQKYPVMVYIHGGEFVHGASNHFQGHILASFYDVIVVTINYRLGALGFLSTADENSPGNYGILDQVMALKWIYDNVEFFNGDRDSITLFGPGAGAASAGLLMVAPQTKNIVKRIIAQSGAAMADWALIQDKYRAQNTSRVLGQLLGCSIESSWKLVNCLRTGRSFYELGNAEFPPQVGTFAWGPVLDHNFTIPGDDWYEGWREKDWRFLTQTPESLIRQGHFNRGIQYMTGVTTQEAAFFCSTK
;
A
#
# COMPACT_ATOMS: atom_id res chain seq x y z
N MET A 1 -51.59 -20.10 -39.27
CA MET A 1 -51.54 -20.51 -40.69
C MET A 1 -50.07 -20.44 -41.12
N PHE A 2 -49.38 -21.57 -41.32
CA PHE A 2 -49.25 -22.26 -42.62
C PHE A 2 -48.79 -21.28 -43.72
N THR A 3 -47.73 -21.43 -44.52
CA THR A 3 -46.77 -22.52 -44.77
C THR A 3 -45.78 -22.07 -45.85
N LYS A 4 -44.55 -22.62 -45.80
CA LYS A 4 -43.73 -23.21 -46.90
C LYS A 4 -43.38 -22.45 -48.21
N ASN A 5 -42.11 -22.70 -48.56
CA ASN A 5 -41.56 -23.13 -49.88
C ASN A 5 -41.38 -22.07 -50.98
N LYS A 6 -40.45 -22.19 -51.94
CA LYS A 6 -39.19 -22.94 -52.23
C LYS A 6 -38.88 -22.60 -53.71
N ARG A 7 -37.62 -22.84 -54.15
CA ARG A 7 -37.11 -23.00 -55.55
C ARG A 7 -36.64 -21.71 -56.25
N THR A 8 -35.35 -21.52 -56.51
CA THR A 8 -34.40 -22.15 -57.48
C THR A 8 -34.68 -21.88 -58.95
N HIS A 9 -33.73 -21.23 -59.63
CA HIS A 9 -33.37 -21.52 -61.02
C HIS A 9 -31.85 -21.40 -61.22
N ILE A 10 -31.30 -22.38 -61.96
CA ILE A 10 -29.91 -22.62 -62.32
C ILE A 10 -29.84 -22.70 -63.87
N TYR A 11 -28.64 -22.44 -64.42
CA TYR A 11 -28.07 -22.78 -65.74
C TYR A 11 -28.16 -21.68 -66.80
N THR A 12 -27.08 -21.32 -67.54
CA THR A 12 -26.10 -22.15 -68.30
C THR A 12 -24.74 -21.44 -68.53
N LYS A 13 -23.57 -22.11 -68.31
CA LYS A 13 -22.56 -22.65 -69.30
C LYS A 13 -21.94 -21.60 -70.27
N LYS A 14 -20.61 -21.54 -70.57
CA LYS A 14 -19.58 -22.58 -70.77
C LYS A 14 -18.18 -21.96 -71.09
N ARG A 15 -17.09 -22.62 -70.61
CA ARG A 15 -15.69 -22.74 -71.14
C ARG A 15 -14.84 -21.45 -71.35
N MET A 16 -13.54 -21.40 -71.02
CA MET A 16 -12.46 -22.36 -71.31
C MET A 16 -11.20 -22.10 -70.45
N CYS A 17 -10.47 -23.17 -70.16
CA CYS A 17 -9.26 -23.26 -69.35
C CYS A 17 -8.02 -22.54 -69.94
N ARG A 18 -7.12 -22.03 -69.08
CA ARG A 18 -5.66 -22.26 -69.14
C ARG A 18 -4.95 -21.66 -67.91
N ASN A 19 -3.96 -22.41 -67.42
CA ASN A 19 -2.88 -22.03 -66.49
C ASN A 19 -3.18 -22.01 -64.99
N HIS A 20 -3.34 -23.22 -64.43
CA HIS A 20 -2.82 -23.58 -63.10
C HIS A 20 -1.42 -24.18 -63.30
N HIS A 21 -0.39 -23.53 -62.79
CA HIS A 21 0.87 -24.13 -62.34
C HIS A 21 1.65 -23.05 -61.61
N ILE A 22 2.38 -23.45 -60.56
CA ILE A 22 3.25 -22.65 -59.70
C ILE A 22 2.50 -22.02 -58.50
N ILE A 23 2.30 -22.84 -57.46
CA ILE A 23 2.66 -22.67 -56.03
C ILE A 23 1.77 -23.66 -55.27
N ASP A 24 2.08 -24.95 -55.39
CA ASP A 24 1.43 -26.02 -54.61
C ASP A 24 2.39 -27.22 -54.55
N ASN A 25 3.65 -26.96 -54.19
CA ASN A 25 4.73 -27.97 -54.24
C ASN A 25 5.68 -27.99 -53.03
N GLU A 26 5.33 -27.38 -51.90
CA GLU A 26 6.17 -27.42 -50.69
C GLU A 26 5.52 -28.01 -49.43
N ALA A 27 4.24 -28.36 -49.43
CA ALA A 27 3.58 -28.92 -48.25
C ALA A 27 3.45 -30.46 -48.22
N GLN A 28 3.81 -31.17 -49.31
CA GLN A 28 3.61 -32.62 -49.43
C GLN A 28 4.88 -33.49 -49.32
N LYS A 29 6.05 -32.93 -48.95
CA LYS A 29 7.31 -33.70 -48.86
C LYS A 29 7.80 -34.08 -47.46
N THR A 30 7.09 -33.77 -46.37
CA THR A 30 7.60 -34.04 -45.01
C THR A 30 6.79 -35.03 -44.18
N VAL A 31 5.74 -35.65 -44.76
CA VAL A 31 4.88 -36.62 -44.06
C VAL A 31 5.16 -38.09 -44.45
N ALA A 32 6.11 -38.35 -45.36
CA ALA A 32 6.32 -39.69 -45.93
C ALA A 32 7.67 -40.36 -45.57
N GLN A 33 8.29 -40.05 -44.42
CA GLN A 33 9.56 -40.70 -44.05
C GLN A 33 9.71 -41.20 -42.61
N LEU A 34 8.64 -41.26 -41.81
CA LEU A 34 8.67 -41.86 -40.48
C LEU A 34 7.49 -42.82 -40.26
N SER A 35 7.34 -43.81 -41.14
CA SER A 35 6.59 -45.02 -40.83
C SER A 35 7.33 -46.24 -41.39
N ARG A 36 8.21 -46.84 -40.59
CA ARG A 36 8.60 -48.26 -40.64
C ARG A 36 9.61 -48.55 -39.53
N SER A 37 9.11 -49.01 -38.39
CA SER A 37 9.63 -50.19 -37.66
C SER A 37 9.05 -50.18 -36.25
N THR A 38 8.01 -50.97 -36.06
CA THR A 38 7.44 -51.36 -34.78
C THR A 38 8.36 -52.39 -34.12
N LYS A 39 8.71 -52.21 -32.84
CA LYS A 39 8.76 -53.33 -31.88
C LYS A 39 8.81 -52.87 -30.42
N VAL A 40 7.85 -53.41 -29.69
CA VAL A 40 7.60 -53.41 -28.24
C VAL A 40 8.81 -53.91 -27.45
N ILE A 41 9.26 -53.20 -26.40
CA ILE A 41 9.86 -53.80 -25.18
C ILE A 41 9.52 -52.94 -23.94
N ARG A 42 9.14 -53.65 -22.87
CA ARG A 42 8.72 -53.20 -21.54
C ARG A 42 9.91 -53.25 -20.56
N ILE A 43 10.06 -52.20 -19.74
CA ILE A 43 10.66 -52.08 -18.39
C ILE A 43 11.96 -52.85 -18.08
N GLN A 44 13.02 -52.13 -17.69
CA GLN A 44 13.93 -52.52 -16.60
C GLN A 44 14.69 -51.30 -16.01
N ASN A 45 14.62 -51.16 -14.68
CA ASN A 45 15.44 -50.27 -13.86
C ASN A 45 16.90 -50.75 -13.83
N PHE A 46 17.91 -49.88 -13.97
CA PHE A 46 19.24 -50.16 -13.40
C PHE A 46 20.04 -48.91 -13.01
N LYS A 47 20.77 -49.08 -11.90
CA LYS A 47 21.47 -48.12 -11.05
C LYS A 47 22.71 -47.48 -11.68
N TYR A 48 22.95 -46.22 -11.29
CA TYR A 48 24.16 -45.44 -11.52
C TYR A 48 25.30 -45.88 -10.59
N ARG A 49 26.47 -46.26 -11.12
CA ARG A 49 27.76 -46.12 -10.42
C ARG A 49 28.97 -46.25 -11.37
N ASP A 50 29.85 -45.26 -11.23
CA ASP A 50 31.30 -45.26 -11.42
C ASP A 50 31.91 -45.56 -12.80
N LYS A 51 32.34 -44.48 -13.47
CA LYS A 51 33.66 -44.33 -14.12
C LYS A 51 33.84 -42.89 -14.63
N LEU A 52 34.28 -41.98 -13.75
CA LEU A 52 34.91 -40.73 -14.15
C LEU A 52 36.39 -40.84 -13.76
N LYS A 53 37.26 -41.15 -14.73
CA LYS A 53 38.70 -41.30 -14.48
C LYS A 53 39.51 -40.41 -15.42
N ILE A 54 40.41 -39.67 -14.78
CA ILE A 54 41.72 -39.18 -15.26
C ILE A 54 41.73 -37.85 -16.03
N THR A 55 40.73 -37.51 -16.85
CA THR A 55 40.73 -36.20 -17.54
C THR A 55 40.45 -35.01 -16.63
N THR A 56 39.67 -35.17 -15.55
CA THR A 56 39.33 -34.08 -14.63
C THR A 56 40.45 -33.69 -13.67
N MET A 57 41.34 -34.63 -13.33
CA MET A 57 42.45 -34.38 -12.38
C MET A 57 43.60 -33.58 -12.98
N LEU A 58 43.86 -33.74 -14.29
CA LEU A 58 44.89 -32.97 -14.99
C LEU A 58 44.47 -31.50 -15.22
N VAL A 59 43.17 -31.23 -15.41
CA VAL A 59 42.65 -29.87 -15.59
C VAL A 59 42.70 -29.06 -14.29
N ILE A 60 42.46 -29.70 -13.14
CA ILE A 60 42.52 -29.04 -11.83
C ILE A 60 43.96 -28.71 -11.44
N ALA A 61 44.92 -29.59 -11.75
CA ALA A 61 46.34 -29.33 -11.49
C ALA A 61 46.88 -28.16 -12.34
N PHE A 62 46.42 -28.01 -13.58
CA PHE A 62 46.84 -26.89 -14.44
C PHE A 62 46.29 -25.54 -13.97
N TYR A 63 45.06 -25.53 -13.41
CA TYR A 63 44.44 -24.32 -12.85
C TYR A 63 45.10 -23.83 -11.55
N LEU A 64 45.56 -24.76 -10.69
CA LEU A 64 46.19 -24.43 -9.41
C LEU A 64 47.63 -23.88 -9.57
N VAL A 65 48.31 -24.19 -10.68
CA VAL A 65 49.64 -23.65 -10.98
C VAL A 65 49.53 -22.24 -11.57
N LEU A 66 48.52 -21.97 -12.39
CA LEU A 66 48.26 -20.63 -12.94
C LEU A 66 47.80 -19.61 -11.88
N SER A 67 47.17 -20.04 -10.79
CA SER A 67 46.76 -19.14 -9.70
C SER A 67 47.91 -18.71 -8.78
N ASN A 68 49.09 -19.35 -8.84
CA ASN A 68 50.22 -19.06 -7.95
C ASN A 68 51.31 -18.17 -8.58
N VAL A 69 51.20 -17.79 -9.86
CA VAL A 69 52.22 -16.98 -10.56
C VAL A 69 51.78 -15.53 -10.79
N CYS A 70 50.52 -15.17 -10.49
CA CYS A 70 50.03 -13.79 -10.60
C CYS A 70 49.66 -13.22 -9.21
N GLY A 71 50.67 -12.92 -8.41
CA GLY A 71 50.50 -12.13 -7.19
C GLY A 71 50.37 -10.64 -7.54
N ILE A 72 49.14 -10.12 -7.60
CA ILE A 72 48.86 -8.69 -7.62
C ILE A 72 47.70 -8.40 -6.67
N ASN A 73 47.98 -7.55 -5.68
CA ASN A 73 47.08 -6.95 -4.68
C ASN A 73 45.57 -7.09 -4.94
N ALA A 74 44.94 -8.00 -4.21
CA ALA A 74 43.50 -8.08 -4.10
C ALA A 74 42.98 -6.94 -3.20
N GLN A 75 42.68 -5.79 -3.79
CA GLN A 75 41.63 -4.92 -3.28
C GLN A 75 40.31 -5.37 -3.92
N THR A 76 39.37 -5.77 -3.07
CA THR A 76 37.98 -6.11 -3.40
C THR A 76 37.31 -4.96 -4.16
N ARG A 77 37.22 -5.07 -5.48
CA ARG A 77 36.42 -4.15 -6.33
C ARG A 77 35.26 -4.91 -6.95
N ASP A 78 34.07 -4.57 -6.45
CA ASP A 78 32.77 -5.02 -6.93
C ASP A 78 32.47 -4.43 -8.33
N PRO A 79 32.08 -5.24 -9.33
CA PRO A 79 31.87 -4.79 -10.71
C PRO A 79 30.61 -3.92 -10.93
N ARG A 80 29.87 -3.55 -9.87
CA ARG A 80 28.66 -2.69 -9.95
C ARG A 80 28.92 -1.21 -10.21
N PHE A 81 30.17 -0.75 -10.25
CA PHE A 81 30.52 0.65 -10.51
C PHE A 81 31.31 0.79 -11.81
N PHE A 82 30.61 0.77 -12.95
CA PHE A 82 31.17 1.37 -14.16
C PHE A 82 31.19 2.89 -13.98
N SER A 83 32.38 3.48 -14.10
CA SER A 83 32.58 4.93 -14.24
C SER A 83 31.82 5.41 -15.48
N ARG A 84 30.74 6.18 -15.27
CA ARG A 84 30.01 6.85 -16.36
C ARG A 84 30.86 8.00 -16.92
N PRO A 85 30.87 8.22 -18.24
CA PRO A 85 31.54 9.37 -18.85
C PRO A 85 31.06 10.68 -18.21
N GLY A 86 31.98 11.56 -17.81
CA GLY A 86 31.69 12.86 -17.22
C GLY A 86 31.52 12.91 -15.68
N VAL A 87 31.55 11.78 -14.97
CA VAL A 87 31.54 11.78 -13.49
C VAL A 87 32.92 12.08 -12.91
N ASN A 88 33.99 11.74 -13.62
CA ASN A 88 35.36 11.93 -13.15
C ASN A 88 35.85 13.39 -13.23
N ASP A 89 35.20 14.24 -14.04
CA ASP A 89 35.55 15.66 -14.21
C ASP A 89 34.61 16.61 -13.45
N TYR A 90 33.70 16.07 -12.64
CA TYR A 90 32.79 16.89 -11.84
C TYR A 90 33.52 17.39 -10.58
N ASN A 91 33.58 18.72 -10.40
CA ASN A 91 34.09 19.31 -9.16
C ASN A 91 33.11 19.09 -8.02
N TRP A 92 33.37 18.08 -7.21
CA TRP A 92 32.59 17.75 -6.03
C TRP A 92 32.65 18.91 -5.02
N PRO A 93 31.52 19.38 -4.47
CA PRO A 93 31.53 20.42 -3.44
C PRO A 93 32.21 19.90 -2.17
N ASN A 94 32.96 20.77 -1.50
CA ASN A 94 33.70 20.43 -0.30
C ASN A 94 32.84 20.55 0.97
N PRO A 95 33.18 19.83 2.06
CA PRO A 95 32.55 20.03 3.35
C PRO A 95 32.68 21.49 3.81
N GLY A 96 31.55 22.21 3.87
CA GLY A 96 31.50 23.64 4.17
C GLY A 96 30.82 24.47 3.08
N ASP A 97 30.68 23.94 1.87
CA ASP A 97 29.93 24.60 0.80
C ASP A 97 28.42 24.54 1.07
N PRO A 98 27.63 25.56 0.69
CA PRO A 98 26.18 25.58 0.90
C PRO A 98 25.47 24.37 0.30
N ASP A 99 26.04 23.83 -0.78
CA ASP A 99 25.48 22.75 -1.57
C ASP A 99 26.14 21.39 -1.28
N TYR A 100 26.94 21.22 -0.22
CA TYR A 100 27.74 20.00 0.00
C TYR A 100 26.94 18.68 0.03
N ARG A 101 25.63 18.74 0.31
CA ARG A 101 24.74 17.56 0.32
C ARG A 101 24.10 17.25 -1.03
N THR A 102 24.37 18.05 -2.05
CA THR A 102 23.76 17.94 -3.38
C THR A 102 24.77 18.19 -4.49
N TYR A 103 24.60 17.57 -5.65
CA TYR A 103 25.38 17.88 -6.85
C TYR A 103 24.42 18.11 -8.02
N ILE A 104 24.85 18.89 -9.01
CA ILE A 104 24.06 19.18 -10.21
C ILE A 104 24.63 18.39 -11.37
N PHE A 105 23.80 17.57 -12.01
CA PHE A 105 24.17 16.82 -13.21
C PHE A 105 23.07 17.00 -14.26
N ASN A 106 23.43 17.37 -15.49
CA ASN A 106 22.47 17.69 -16.56
C ASN A 106 21.32 18.62 -16.08
N ASP A 107 21.67 19.76 -15.48
CA ASP A 107 20.74 20.76 -14.95
C ASP A 107 19.72 20.26 -13.91
N ARG A 108 19.98 19.09 -13.29
CA ARG A 108 19.16 18.53 -12.21
C ARG A 108 19.99 18.37 -10.95
N ARG A 109 19.42 18.78 -9.82
CA ARG A 109 20.03 18.66 -8.50
C ARG A 109 19.76 17.27 -7.91
N TYR A 110 20.80 16.52 -7.61
CA TYR A 110 20.79 15.20 -7.00
C TYR A 110 21.36 15.27 -5.58
N GLY A 111 20.82 14.49 -4.65
CA GLY A 111 21.42 14.33 -3.32
C GLY A 111 22.69 13.46 -3.40
N HIS A 112 23.73 13.83 -2.66
CA HIS A 112 24.92 13.00 -2.53
C HIS A 112 24.65 11.86 -1.53
N TYR A 113 24.78 10.61 -1.96
CA TYR A 113 24.82 9.46 -1.06
C TYR A 113 26.29 9.14 -0.81
N LEU A 114 26.78 9.41 0.41
CA LEU A 114 28.14 9.02 0.81
C LEU A 114 28.24 7.50 0.79
N PRO A 115 29.01 6.87 -0.13
CA PRO A 115 29.05 5.42 -0.22
C PRO A 115 29.79 4.78 0.96
N ASN A 116 30.63 5.55 1.68
CA ASN A 116 31.52 5.06 2.73
C ASN A 116 31.48 5.87 4.05
N GLY A 117 30.43 6.66 4.29
CA GLY A 117 30.32 7.50 5.50
C GLY A 117 29.61 6.86 6.69
N TYR A 118 28.94 5.72 6.48
CA TYR A 118 28.09 5.08 7.48
C TYR A 118 28.38 3.58 7.52
N GLY A 119 29.57 3.21 7.96
CA GLY A 119 29.97 1.82 8.05
C GLY A 119 31.25 1.62 8.84
N THR A 120 31.09 1.02 10.02
CA THR A 120 32.05 0.19 10.76
C THR A 120 33.29 0.88 11.35
N ASN A 121 33.40 0.79 12.69
CA ASN A 121 34.62 0.97 13.50
C ASN A 121 35.00 2.37 14.00
N TYR A 122 34.05 3.13 14.53
CA TYR A 122 34.37 4.02 15.66
C TYR A 122 33.86 3.38 16.96
N PRO A 123 34.77 2.91 17.86
CA PRO A 123 34.35 2.43 19.17
C PRO A 123 33.66 3.59 19.90
N GLY A 124 32.37 3.42 20.23
CA GLY A 124 31.62 4.38 21.05
C GLY A 124 30.73 5.39 20.33
N ARG A 125 30.55 5.32 19.00
CA ARG A 125 29.51 6.10 18.31
C ARG A 125 28.60 5.21 17.47
N ASN A 126 27.32 5.16 17.85
CA ASN A 126 26.28 4.51 17.05
C ASN A 126 25.99 5.34 15.79
N SER A 127 25.75 4.66 14.67
CA SER A 127 25.25 5.30 13.46
C SER A 127 23.88 5.93 13.72
N PRO A 128 23.50 7.03 13.04
CA PRO A 128 22.14 7.57 13.14
C PRO A 128 21.11 6.48 12.82
N GLY A 129 20.18 6.21 13.75
CA GLY A 129 19.17 5.17 13.61
C GLY A 129 19.59 3.75 14.05
N GLN A 130 20.85 3.53 14.46
CA GLN A 130 21.22 2.28 15.14
C GLN A 130 20.94 2.38 16.64
N TYR A 131 20.24 1.37 17.15
CA TYR A 131 20.17 1.09 18.58
C TYR A 131 21.59 0.93 19.14
N PRO A 132 21.92 1.51 20.31
CA PRO A 132 23.25 1.37 20.89
C PRO A 132 23.65 -0.09 21.12
N GLN A 133 24.68 -0.56 20.40
CA GLN A 133 25.30 -1.87 20.64
C GLN A 133 26.18 -1.77 21.89
N GLY A 134 25.81 -2.49 22.94
CA GLY A 134 26.58 -2.59 24.19
C GLY A 134 25.98 -1.88 25.41
N MET A 135 24.66 -1.82 25.54
CA MET A 135 24.07 -1.39 26.82
C MET A 135 24.34 -2.43 27.92
N PRO A 136 25.06 -2.08 29.00
CA PRO A 136 25.34 -3.00 30.09
C PRO A 136 24.12 -3.08 31.01
N ASN A 137 23.35 -4.17 30.89
CA ASN A 137 22.12 -4.51 31.63
C ASN A 137 21.05 -3.41 31.63
N GLU A 138 19.93 -3.70 30.98
CA GLU A 138 18.71 -2.87 30.89
C GLU A 138 18.18 -2.38 32.25
N ASP A 139 18.58 -3.03 33.36
CA ASP A 139 18.17 -2.68 34.72
C ASP A 139 18.57 -1.26 35.16
N ARG A 140 19.63 -0.66 34.60
CA ARG A 140 20.00 0.74 34.93
C ARG A 140 19.06 1.80 34.33
N PHE A 141 18.21 1.39 33.38
CA PHE A 141 17.22 2.25 32.74
C PHE A 141 15.79 1.85 33.08
N ARG A 142 15.60 0.87 33.96
CA ARG A 142 14.30 0.57 34.55
C ARG A 142 13.94 1.67 35.53
N PHE A 143 12.89 2.42 35.20
CA PHE A 143 12.24 3.31 36.16
C PHE A 143 11.67 2.46 37.32
N ASP A 144 12.23 2.62 38.52
CA ASP A 144 11.73 2.02 39.76
C ASP A 144 10.95 3.08 40.55
N PRO A 145 9.61 2.98 40.63
CA PRO A 145 8.78 3.97 41.33
C PRO A 145 9.02 4.02 42.84
N ASN A 146 9.71 3.03 43.44
CA ASN A 146 9.97 2.96 44.88
C ASN A 146 11.35 3.50 45.29
N ASN A 147 12.22 3.87 44.34
CA ASN A 147 13.57 4.34 44.64
C ASN A 147 13.70 5.86 44.43
N THR A 148 13.55 6.62 45.50
CA THR A 148 13.60 8.10 45.49
C THR A 148 14.99 8.70 45.26
N ASN A 149 16.05 7.89 45.38
CA ASN A 149 17.44 8.34 45.28
C ASN A 149 18.11 7.98 43.94
N ALA A 150 17.42 7.25 43.08
CA ALA A 150 17.99 6.89 41.80
C ALA A 150 17.79 8.03 40.80
N ALA A 151 18.89 8.70 40.44
CA ALA A 151 18.96 9.67 39.36
C ALA A 151 18.81 8.98 37.98
N HIS A 152 17.76 8.18 37.81
CA HIS A 152 17.47 7.51 36.54
C HIS A 152 16.84 8.53 35.60
N THR A 153 17.54 8.82 34.52
CA THR A 153 17.08 9.69 33.44
C THR A 153 15.88 9.02 32.76
N PRO A 154 14.67 9.61 32.79
CA PRO A 154 13.55 9.07 32.02
C PRO A 154 13.89 9.11 30.52
N PHE A 155 13.69 8.00 29.83
CA PHE A 155 13.93 7.92 28.39
C PHE A 155 13.04 8.91 27.62
N PRO A 156 13.46 9.34 26.42
CA PRO A 156 12.59 10.04 25.47
C PRO A 156 11.39 9.19 25.09
N GLY A 157 10.19 9.77 25.06
CA GLY A 157 8.98 9.08 24.60
C GLY A 157 7.68 9.76 25.02
N ILE A 158 6.58 9.15 24.60
CA ILE A 158 5.21 9.67 24.62
C ILE A 158 4.56 9.50 26.00
N LEU A 159 5.17 9.99 27.09
CA LEU A 159 4.94 9.42 28.42
C LEU A 159 3.62 9.81 29.10
N ALA A 160 2.62 8.92 29.09
CA ALA A 160 1.40 9.04 29.92
C ALA A 160 0.67 7.71 30.26
N GLY A 161 1.37 6.65 30.65
CA GLY A 161 0.93 5.66 31.66
C GLY A 161 -0.29 4.75 31.48
N TRP A 162 -1.22 5.05 30.57
CA TRP A 162 -2.44 4.26 30.41
C TRP A 162 -2.31 3.18 29.32
N ARG A 163 -1.47 3.41 28.31
CA ARG A 163 -1.13 2.46 27.22
C ARG A 163 0.38 2.45 26.97
N GLU A 164 1.09 1.46 27.51
CA GLU A 164 2.56 1.40 27.40
C GLU A 164 3.07 1.31 25.95
N ASP A 165 2.28 0.72 25.05
CA ASP A 165 2.62 0.55 23.64
C ASP A 165 2.53 1.85 22.81
N LEU A 166 1.66 2.78 23.22
CA LEU A 166 1.50 4.08 22.55
C LEU A 166 2.17 5.23 23.29
N GLN A 167 2.19 5.12 24.62
CA GLN A 167 2.56 6.20 25.53
C GLN A 167 3.78 5.83 26.38
N GLY A 168 4.42 4.68 26.19
CA GLY A 168 5.50 4.25 27.07
C GLY A 168 5.09 4.20 28.55
N LYS A 169 6.08 4.16 29.45
CA LYS A 169 5.82 4.04 30.89
C LYS A 169 5.38 5.37 31.52
N GLN A 170 4.50 5.32 32.52
CA GLN A 170 4.05 6.53 33.23
C GLN A 170 5.21 7.26 33.94
N ARG A 171 5.28 8.59 33.80
CA ARG A 171 6.17 9.42 34.63
C ARG A 171 5.45 10.00 35.83
N ARG A 172 6.19 10.34 36.89
CA ARG A 172 5.64 11.01 38.08
C ARG A 172 4.96 12.34 37.77
N ASP A 173 5.51 13.14 36.86
CA ASP A 173 4.95 14.43 36.43
C ASP A 173 3.72 14.28 35.51
N SER A 174 3.53 13.10 34.90
CA SER A 174 2.34 12.83 34.07
C SER A 174 1.05 12.58 34.87
N LEU A 175 1.15 12.29 36.18
CA LEU A 175 0.00 11.97 37.04
C LEU A 175 -0.99 13.12 37.20
N THR A 176 -0.54 14.37 37.03
CA THR A 176 -1.36 15.57 37.16
C THR A 176 -1.86 16.11 35.83
N LEU A 177 -1.51 15.47 34.71
CA LEU A 177 -1.89 15.93 33.38
C LEU A 177 -3.30 15.46 33.03
N ASP A 178 -4.05 16.31 32.31
CA ASP A 178 -5.35 15.93 31.78
C ASP A 178 -5.21 14.71 30.86
N ARG A 179 -6.07 13.71 31.06
CA ARG A 179 -6.09 12.49 30.25
C ARG A 179 -7.14 12.53 29.17
N ASP A 180 -8.41 12.65 29.57
CA ASP A 180 -9.53 12.46 28.66
C ASP A 180 -9.84 13.72 27.87
N VAL A 181 -10.25 13.53 26.62
CA VAL A 181 -10.81 14.63 25.83
C VAL A 181 -12.08 14.16 25.16
N PHE A 182 -13.10 15.02 25.16
CA PHE A 182 -14.40 14.72 24.60
C PHE A 182 -14.70 15.67 23.44
N VAL A 183 -15.14 15.10 22.32
CA VAL A 183 -15.57 15.82 21.13
C VAL A 183 -16.93 15.30 20.71
N THR A 184 -17.89 16.19 20.44
CA THR A 184 -19.21 15.81 19.95
C THR A 184 -19.24 15.95 18.43
N THR A 185 -19.38 14.83 17.74
CA THR A 185 -19.50 14.75 16.29
C THR A 185 -20.98 14.73 15.87
N ASN A 186 -21.26 14.74 14.56
CA ASN A 186 -22.62 14.54 14.04
C ASN A 186 -23.19 13.15 14.39
N TYR A 187 -22.33 12.21 14.76
CA TYR A 187 -22.70 10.84 15.11
C TYR A 187 -22.81 10.61 16.62
N GLY A 188 -22.43 11.57 17.47
CA GLY A 188 -22.42 11.40 18.91
C GLY A 188 -21.12 11.83 19.57
N GLN A 189 -21.05 11.66 20.88
CA GLN A 189 -19.87 12.03 21.67
C GLN A 189 -18.76 10.99 21.52
N VAL A 190 -17.53 11.46 21.37
CA VAL A 190 -16.33 10.62 21.23
C VAL A 190 -15.37 11.01 22.35
N GLN A 191 -14.96 10.03 23.15
CA GLN A 191 -13.91 10.14 24.14
C GLN A 191 -12.59 9.68 23.52
N GLY A 192 -11.63 10.59 23.42
CA GLY A 192 -10.23 10.29 23.14
C GLY A 192 -9.36 10.57 24.37
N PHE A 193 -8.06 10.71 24.14
CA PHE A 193 -7.09 10.96 25.18
C PHE A 193 -6.00 11.94 24.72
N LYS A 194 -5.38 12.64 25.67
CA LYS A 194 -4.22 13.49 25.40
C LYS A 194 -2.95 12.65 25.39
N VAL A 195 -2.05 13.04 24.50
CA VAL A 195 -0.73 12.50 24.32
C VAL A 195 0.28 13.61 24.51
N TYR A 196 1.24 13.40 25.41
CA TYR A 196 2.31 14.35 25.71
C TYR A 196 3.64 13.76 25.24
N MET A 197 4.39 14.50 24.41
CA MET A 197 5.73 14.09 24.00
C MET A 197 6.77 14.87 24.78
N TYR A 198 7.80 14.14 25.19
CA TYR A 198 8.96 14.71 25.84
C TYR A 198 10.12 14.84 24.86
N ASP A 199 10.15 14.08 23.77
CA ASP A 199 11.12 14.29 22.69
C ASP A 199 10.77 15.51 21.83
N ASN A 200 11.79 16.14 21.26
CA ASN A 200 11.62 17.22 20.28
C ASN A 200 12.19 16.76 18.93
N PRO A 201 11.36 16.51 17.90
CA PRO A 201 11.81 16.05 16.60
C PRO A 201 12.49 17.17 15.78
N ASP A 202 12.43 18.43 16.21
CA ASP A 202 13.06 19.53 15.50
C ASP A 202 14.59 19.37 15.52
N PRO A 203 15.24 19.17 14.36
CA PRO A 203 16.70 19.04 14.30
C PRO A 203 17.44 20.28 14.80
N LYS A 204 16.79 21.46 14.78
CA LYS A 204 17.34 22.73 15.28
C LYS A 204 17.25 22.87 16.81
N SER A 205 16.47 22.04 17.47
CA SER A 205 16.37 22.06 18.94
C SER A 205 17.66 21.62 19.65
N PHE A 206 18.64 21.08 18.88
CA PHE A 206 19.83 20.40 19.38
C PHE A 206 19.54 19.22 20.32
N TYR A 207 18.27 18.87 20.49
CA TYR A 207 17.85 17.70 21.21
C TYR A 207 18.44 16.45 20.56
N ARG A 208 18.98 15.57 21.40
CA ARG A 208 19.52 14.29 21.00
C ARG A 208 18.84 13.23 21.85
N PRO A 209 17.99 12.38 21.26
CA PRO A 209 17.48 11.22 21.96
C PRO A 209 18.63 10.50 22.68
N TYR A 210 18.38 10.11 23.93
CA TYR A 210 19.32 9.39 24.81
C TYR A 210 20.50 10.17 25.39
N HIS A 211 20.78 11.40 24.94
CA HIS A 211 21.89 12.21 25.47
C HIS A 211 21.41 13.43 26.26
N SER A 212 20.15 13.83 26.11
CA SER A 212 19.58 14.99 26.79
C SER A 212 18.50 14.52 27.76
N THR A 213 18.59 14.94 29.02
CA THR A 213 17.50 14.79 29.98
C THR A 213 16.35 15.69 29.54
N ILE A 214 15.12 15.20 29.61
CA ILE A 214 13.93 16.03 29.39
C ILE A 214 13.01 15.89 30.59
N ASP A 215 12.79 17.02 31.25
CA ASP A 215 11.97 17.10 32.46
C ASP A 215 10.65 17.85 32.23
N ARG A 216 10.34 18.20 30.97
CA ARG A 216 9.10 18.91 30.61
C ARG A 216 8.49 18.40 29.31
N VAL A 217 7.18 18.58 29.17
CA VAL A 217 6.44 18.34 27.93
C VAL A 217 6.99 19.28 26.83
N MET A 218 7.32 18.71 25.68
CA MET A 218 7.83 19.42 24.50
C MET A 218 6.75 19.61 23.43
N GLY A 219 5.73 18.75 23.42
CA GLY A 219 4.54 18.91 22.61
C GLY A 219 3.37 18.11 23.17
N GLU A 220 2.16 18.44 22.73
CA GLU A 220 0.94 17.73 23.10
C GLU A 220 0.03 17.57 21.87
N CYS A 221 -0.77 16.52 21.86
CA CYS A 221 -1.91 16.39 20.96
C CYS A 221 -3.07 15.63 21.60
N SER A 222 -4.27 15.84 21.07
CA SER A 222 -5.46 15.03 21.35
C SER A 222 -5.57 13.90 20.33
N VAL A 223 -5.78 12.68 20.80
CA VAL A 223 -5.79 11.46 19.99
C VAL A 223 -7.12 10.73 20.16
N PHE A 224 -7.69 10.31 19.04
CA PHE A 224 -8.91 9.52 18.96
C PHE A 224 -8.65 8.37 17.99
N LEU A 225 -8.72 7.13 18.48
CA LEU A 225 -8.41 5.93 17.72
C LEU A 225 -9.67 5.09 17.50
N GLY A 226 -9.78 4.42 16.35
CA GLY A 226 -10.86 3.48 16.12
C GLY A 226 -12.26 4.11 16.00
N ILE A 227 -12.38 5.30 15.41
CA ILE A 227 -13.71 5.90 15.14
C ILE A 227 -14.32 5.24 13.90
N PRO A 228 -15.51 4.60 13.98
CA PRO A 228 -16.15 4.01 12.82
C PRO A 228 -16.71 5.12 11.93
N TYR A 229 -16.24 5.17 10.68
CA TYR A 229 -16.78 6.11 9.68
C TYR A 229 -17.90 5.48 8.84
N ALA A 230 -18.08 4.17 8.95
CA ALA A 230 -19.09 3.38 8.26
C ALA A 230 -19.60 2.24 9.15
N LEU A 231 -20.71 1.63 8.75
CA LEU A 231 -21.16 0.35 9.33
C LEU A 231 -20.22 -0.78 8.92
N PRO A 232 -20.09 -1.82 9.77
CA PRO A 232 -19.30 -3.00 9.45
C PRO A 232 -19.74 -3.62 8.11
N PRO A 233 -18.82 -3.87 7.16
CA PRO A 233 -19.15 -4.43 5.86
C PRO A 233 -19.27 -5.96 5.90
N THR A 234 -19.84 -6.51 6.97
CA THR A 234 -19.98 -7.95 7.20
C THR A 234 -21.28 -8.49 6.60
N PHE A 235 -21.34 -9.79 6.35
CA PHE A 235 -22.52 -10.50 5.83
C PHE A 235 -23.12 -9.84 4.57
N GLU A 236 -24.28 -9.20 4.69
CA GLU A 236 -24.96 -8.49 3.61
C GLU A 236 -24.23 -7.23 3.16
N GLY A 237 -23.31 -6.69 3.96
CA GLY A 237 -22.41 -5.58 3.58
C GLY A 237 -21.19 -6.02 2.78
N ARG A 238 -20.89 -7.33 2.74
CA ARG A 238 -19.75 -7.85 1.99
C ARG A 238 -20.00 -7.70 0.50
N PHE A 239 -18.98 -7.25 -0.23
CA PHE A 239 -19.05 -6.93 -1.66
C PHE A 239 -20.17 -5.92 -2.00
N LYS A 240 -20.41 -4.97 -1.08
CA LYS A 240 -21.27 -3.80 -1.30
C LYS A 240 -20.58 -2.52 -0.83
N PRO A 241 -20.98 -1.35 -1.33
CA PRO A 241 -20.48 -0.07 -0.85
C PRO A 241 -20.68 0.10 0.67
N PRO A 242 -19.86 0.91 1.34
CA PRO A 242 -19.99 1.12 2.79
C PRO A 242 -21.29 1.86 3.12
N ARG A 243 -21.90 1.63 4.29
CA ARG A 243 -23.10 2.35 4.74
C ARG A 243 -22.78 3.29 5.89
N LEU A 244 -23.55 4.37 6.01
CA LEU A 244 -23.39 5.32 7.11
C LEU A 244 -23.74 4.68 8.46
N HIS A 245 -22.97 5.00 9.49
CA HIS A 245 -23.27 4.60 10.86
C HIS A 245 -24.51 5.33 11.38
N ARG A 246 -25.30 4.72 12.28
CA ARG A 246 -26.47 5.37 12.90
C ARG A 246 -26.12 6.36 14.02
N GLY A 247 -24.84 6.55 14.28
CA GLY A 247 -24.32 7.23 15.47
C GLY A 247 -24.29 6.37 16.73
N TRP A 248 -23.88 7.00 17.83
CA TRP A 248 -23.68 6.46 19.16
C TRP A 248 -24.01 7.53 20.21
N GLN A 249 -24.24 7.14 21.46
CA GLN A 249 -24.35 8.11 22.55
C GLN A 249 -22.96 8.59 22.98
N LEU A 250 -22.09 7.63 23.30
CA LEU A 250 -20.69 7.83 23.65
C LEU A 250 -19.85 6.70 23.03
N LEU A 251 -18.76 7.05 22.36
CA LEU A 251 -17.78 6.13 21.82
C LEU A 251 -16.44 6.33 22.53
N GLN A 252 -15.83 5.25 23.01
CA GLN A 252 -14.47 5.25 23.54
C GLN A 252 -13.47 5.01 22.39
N ALA A 253 -12.96 6.10 21.84
CA ALA A 253 -12.01 6.09 20.74
C ALA A 253 -10.56 6.08 21.27
N VAL A 254 -10.22 5.03 22.01
CA VAL A 254 -8.96 4.93 22.77
C VAL A 254 -8.02 3.83 22.25
N ASP A 255 -8.54 2.94 21.41
CA ASP A 255 -7.83 1.82 20.82
C ASP A 255 -7.97 1.84 19.29
N TYR A 256 -6.93 1.39 18.57
CA TYR A 256 -7.07 1.19 17.13
C TYR A 256 -8.12 0.12 16.86
N GLY A 257 -8.97 0.37 15.85
CA GLY A 257 -9.78 -0.69 15.26
C GLY A 257 -8.90 -1.76 14.59
N PRO A 258 -9.42 -2.97 14.37
CA PRO A 258 -8.66 -4.04 13.72
C PRO A 258 -8.29 -3.66 12.28
N ALA A 259 -7.19 -4.24 11.79
CA ALA A 259 -6.83 -4.08 10.38
C ALA A 259 -7.82 -4.86 9.49
N CYS A 260 -7.95 -4.44 8.23
CA CYS A 260 -8.76 -5.20 7.28
C CYS A 260 -8.11 -6.55 6.95
N PRO A 261 -8.90 -7.57 6.58
CA PRO A 261 -8.37 -8.91 6.32
C PRO A 261 -7.39 -8.89 5.15
N GLN A 262 -6.21 -9.46 5.38
CA GLN A 262 -5.08 -9.44 4.46
C GLN A 262 -4.18 -10.67 4.71
N PRO A 263 -3.19 -10.96 3.85
CA PRO A 263 -2.36 -12.13 4.02
C PRO A 263 -1.55 -12.08 5.32
N VAL A 264 -1.53 -13.20 6.06
CA VAL A 264 -0.91 -13.32 7.39
C VAL A 264 0.59 -12.98 7.42
N ARG A 265 1.28 -13.05 6.28
CA ARG A 265 2.69 -12.63 6.18
C ARG A 265 2.91 -11.14 6.38
N TYR A 266 1.85 -10.34 6.26
CA TYR A 266 1.86 -8.90 6.50
C TYR A 266 1.37 -8.54 7.90
N THR A 267 1.00 -9.53 8.72
CA THR A 267 0.45 -9.30 10.06
C THR A 267 1.38 -9.83 11.16
N GLY A 268 1.00 -9.57 12.41
CA GLY A 268 1.74 -9.93 13.61
C GLY A 268 2.41 -8.74 14.29
N ALA A 269 2.89 -8.97 15.52
CA ALA A 269 3.47 -7.94 16.38
C ALA A 269 4.64 -7.20 15.73
N THR A 270 5.50 -7.90 15.00
CA THR A 270 6.66 -7.30 14.31
C THR A 270 6.28 -6.43 13.11
N LYS A 271 5.03 -6.52 12.65
CA LYS A 271 4.47 -5.70 11.56
C LYS A 271 3.52 -4.62 12.07
N GLY A 272 3.22 -4.60 13.37
CA GLY A 272 2.28 -3.64 13.96
C GLY A 272 0.81 -3.95 13.69
N ILE A 273 0.47 -5.13 13.17
CA ILE A 273 -0.92 -5.55 12.94
C ILE A 273 -1.21 -6.74 13.86
N MET A 274 -1.78 -6.46 15.03
CA MET A 274 -2.07 -7.48 16.06
C MET A 274 -3.40 -8.19 15.82
N ASP A 275 -4.34 -7.50 15.16
CA ASP A 275 -5.71 -7.97 15.00
C ASP A 275 -6.22 -7.68 13.58
N MET A 276 -7.10 -8.55 13.09
CA MET A 276 -7.77 -8.44 11.79
C MET A 276 -9.23 -8.85 11.91
N ASP A 277 -10.11 -8.02 11.36
CA ASP A 277 -11.53 -8.30 11.26
C ASP A 277 -12.09 -7.71 9.96
N GLU A 278 -13.21 -8.25 9.48
CA GLU A 278 -13.96 -7.65 8.36
C GLU A 278 -14.67 -6.36 8.79
N ASP A 279 -15.02 -6.22 10.07
CA ASP A 279 -15.33 -4.94 10.68
C ASP A 279 -14.05 -4.12 10.87
N CYS A 280 -13.61 -3.44 9.81
CA CYS A 280 -12.34 -2.70 9.82
C CYS A 280 -12.47 -1.23 9.37
N LEU A 281 -13.68 -0.71 9.15
CA LEU A 281 -13.91 0.62 8.57
C LEU A 281 -13.81 1.75 9.62
N TYR A 282 -12.60 1.89 10.15
CA TYR A 282 -12.24 2.85 11.19
C TYR A 282 -11.24 3.89 10.70
N LEU A 283 -11.28 5.06 11.34
CA LEU A 283 -10.27 6.10 11.20
C LEU A 283 -9.75 6.55 12.57
N ASN A 284 -8.57 7.16 12.55
CA ASN A 284 -7.91 7.72 13.72
C ASN A 284 -7.62 9.20 13.48
N ILE A 285 -7.77 10.03 14.50
CA ILE A 285 -7.56 11.48 14.44
C ILE A 285 -6.54 11.88 15.48
N PHE A 286 -5.53 12.63 15.03
CA PHE A 286 -4.52 13.27 15.86
C PHE A 286 -4.67 14.77 15.63
N SER A 287 -5.10 15.50 16.65
CA SER A 287 -5.33 16.95 16.58
C SER A 287 -4.40 17.68 17.54
N PRO A 288 -3.78 18.81 17.14
CA PRO A 288 -2.89 19.57 18.02
C PRO A 288 -3.61 19.97 19.32
N LYS A 289 -4.83 20.51 19.18
CA LYS A 289 -5.67 20.92 20.31
C LYS A 289 -7.14 20.73 19.97
N THR A 290 -7.89 20.16 20.91
CA THR A 290 -9.34 20.05 20.83
C THR A 290 -9.96 20.81 22.00
N GLY A 291 -10.88 21.72 21.70
CA GLY A 291 -11.47 22.62 22.69
C GLY A 291 -12.39 23.63 22.02
N ALA A 292 -13.57 23.87 22.64
CA ALA A 292 -14.56 24.79 22.12
C ALA A 292 -14.05 26.24 22.15
N GLY A 293 -14.32 27.00 21.08
CA GLY A 293 -14.01 28.44 21.01
C GLY A 293 -12.59 28.79 20.54
N VAL A 294 -11.79 27.82 20.10
CA VAL A 294 -10.51 28.10 19.45
C VAL A 294 -10.78 28.71 18.07
N ALA A 295 -10.36 29.96 17.85
CA ALA A 295 -10.51 30.64 16.56
C ALA A 295 -9.61 30.04 15.45
N GLN A 296 -8.61 29.25 15.85
CA GLN A 296 -7.65 28.61 14.96
C GLN A 296 -8.20 27.28 14.44
N LYS A 297 -8.38 27.19 13.11
CA LYS A 297 -8.59 25.92 12.41
C LYS A 297 -7.27 25.41 11.86
N TYR A 298 -7.04 24.11 11.98
CA TYR A 298 -5.81 23.45 11.53
C TYR A 298 -6.00 22.79 10.16
N PRO A 299 -5.04 22.89 9.23
CA PRO A 299 -5.05 22.10 7.99
C PRO A 299 -5.14 20.60 8.29
N VAL A 300 -5.83 19.86 7.43
CA VAL A 300 -6.12 18.44 7.65
C VAL A 300 -5.33 17.59 6.65
N MET A 301 -4.48 16.70 7.16
CA MET A 301 -3.72 15.74 6.38
C MET A 301 -4.31 14.33 6.56
N VAL A 302 -4.83 13.75 5.49
CA VAL A 302 -5.44 12.42 5.49
C VAL A 302 -4.46 11.43 4.87
N TYR A 303 -3.93 10.54 5.72
CA TYR A 303 -3.04 9.45 5.34
C TYR A 303 -3.83 8.26 4.83
N ILE A 304 -3.56 7.88 3.59
CA ILE A 304 -4.06 6.66 2.96
C ILE A 304 -2.89 5.70 2.85
N HIS A 305 -2.95 4.57 3.56
CA HIS A 305 -1.85 3.62 3.54
C HIS A 305 -1.70 2.93 2.16
N GLY A 306 -0.46 2.55 1.82
CA GLY A 306 -0.14 1.73 0.65
C GLY A 306 -0.38 0.24 0.89
N GLY A 307 0.35 -0.61 0.14
CA GLY A 307 0.26 -2.08 0.23
C GLY A 307 -0.49 -2.75 -0.92
N GLU A 308 -0.26 -2.25 -2.15
CA GLU A 308 -0.76 -2.83 -3.42
C GLU A 308 -2.27 -3.13 -3.44
N PHE A 309 -3.05 -2.43 -2.62
CA PHE A 309 -4.48 -2.68 -2.37
C PHE A 309 -4.81 -4.02 -1.73
N VAL A 310 -3.82 -4.79 -1.24
CA VAL A 310 -3.99 -6.13 -0.67
C VAL A 310 -3.56 -6.24 0.80
N HIS A 311 -2.77 -5.30 1.30
CA HIS A 311 -2.30 -5.27 2.68
C HIS A 311 -2.08 -3.82 3.18
N GLY A 312 -1.77 -3.67 4.46
CA GLY A 312 -1.58 -2.38 5.13
C GLY A 312 -2.65 -2.09 6.19
N ALA A 313 -2.42 -1.04 6.97
CA ALA A 313 -3.31 -0.60 8.03
C ALA A 313 -3.07 0.88 8.39
N SER A 314 -4.10 1.52 8.95
CA SER A 314 -4.07 2.92 9.42
C SER A 314 -3.10 3.17 10.57
N ASN A 315 -2.81 2.15 11.37
CA ASN A 315 -1.91 2.23 12.52
C ASN A 315 -0.41 2.17 12.15
N HIS A 316 -0.08 1.90 10.87
CA HIS A 316 1.30 1.99 10.36
C HIS A 316 1.85 3.42 10.37
N PHE A 317 0.97 4.43 10.39
CA PHE A 317 1.37 5.83 10.41
C PHE A 317 0.92 6.48 11.71
N GLN A 318 1.89 6.84 12.53
CA GLN A 318 1.66 7.48 13.81
C GLN A 318 1.61 9.01 13.62
N GLY A 319 0.40 9.59 13.65
CA GLY A 319 0.19 10.99 13.33
C GLY A 319 0.53 12.00 14.43
N HIS A 320 0.77 11.54 15.66
CA HIS A 320 0.94 12.41 16.83
C HIS A 320 2.13 13.37 16.71
N ILE A 321 3.26 12.95 16.12
CA ILE A 321 4.44 13.83 15.95
C ILE A 321 4.10 15.01 15.04
N LEU A 322 3.45 14.75 13.91
CA LEU A 322 3.03 15.82 12.99
C LEU A 322 2.02 16.75 13.65
N ALA A 323 1.02 16.18 14.33
CA ALA A 323 -0.02 16.97 14.97
C ALA A 323 0.54 17.90 16.05
N SER A 324 1.52 17.44 16.81
CA SER A 324 1.95 18.17 17.99
C SER A 324 3.00 19.24 17.74
N PHE A 325 3.76 19.12 16.65
CA PHE A 325 4.89 20.02 16.36
C PHE A 325 4.66 20.89 15.12
N TYR A 326 3.68 20.58 14.28
CA TYR A 326 3.48 21.25 12.99
C TYR A 326 2.07 21.81 12.78
N ASP A 327 1.24 21.89 13.83
CA ASP A 327 -0.09 22.51 13.79
C ASP A 327 -0.98 21.99 12.64
N VAL A 328 -1.01 20.67 12.46
CA VAL A 328 -1.86 19.99 11.47
C VAL A 328 -2.69 18.90 12.12
N ILE A 329 -3.92 18.70 11.67
CA ILE A 329 -4.65 17.48 12.02
C ILE A 329 -4.17 16.37 11.11
N VAL A 330 -3.83 15.22 11.68
CA VAL A 330 -3.58 14.01 10.91
C VAL A 330 -4.74 13.06 11.10
N VAL A 331 -5.26 12.54 9.99
CA VAL A 331 -6.27 11.47 9.98
C VAL A 331 -5.67 10.27 9.28
N THR A 332 -5.75 9.07 9.87
CA THR A 332 -5.35 7.83 9.21
C THR A 332 -6.57 6.93 9.06
N ILE A 333 -6.73 6.27 7.90
CA ILE A 333 -7.94 5.50 7.58
C ILE A 333 -7.58 4.06 7.22
N ASN A 334 -8.41 3.11 7.66
CA ASN A 334 -8.49 1.78 7.07
C ASN A 334 -9.47 1.81 5.90
N TYR A 335 -9.29 0.94 4.92
CA TYR A 335 -10.23 0.68 3.83
C TYR A 335 -10.13 -0.79 3.42
N ARG A 336 -11.20 -1.39 2.87
CA ARG A 336 -11.16 -2.82 2.51
C ARG A 336 -10.08 -3.13 1.47
N LEU A 337 -9.44 -4.28 1.65
CA LEU A 337 -8.30 -4.74 0.86
C LEU A 337 -8.62 -6.03 0.09
N GLY A 338 -7.78 -6.36 -0.88
CA GLY A 338 -7.84 -7.61 -1.64
C GLY A 338 -9.21 -7.82 -2.28
N ALA A 339 -9.68 -9.08 -2.24
CA ALA A 339 -11.00 -9.43 -2.76
C ALA A 339 -12.14 -8.69 -2.04
N LEU A 340 -12.05 -8.49 -0.72
CA LEU A 340 -13.09 -7.81 0.05
C LEU A 340 -13.28 -6.35 -0.37
N GLY A 341 -12.20 -5.69 -0.80
CA GLY A 341 -12.24 -4.31 -1.30
C GLY A 341 -12.47 -4.18 -2.81
N PHE A 342 -12.02 -5.14 -3.62
CA PHE A 342 -11.87 -4.91 -5.06
C PHE A 342 -12.37 -6.06 -5.95
N LEU A 343 -13.09 -7.05 -5.41
CA LEU A 343 -13.72 -8.06 -6.24
C LEU A 343 -14.72 -7.41 -7.20
N SER A 344 -14.65 -7.78 -8.48
CA SER A 344 -15.56 -7.28 -9.50
C SER A 344 -15.95 -8.36 -10.50
N THR A 345 -17.25 -8.54 -10.70
CA THR A 345 -17.86 -9.31 -11.79
C THR A 345 -18.30 -8.40 -12.94
N ALA A 346 -18.06 -7.09 -12.84
CA ALA A 346 -18.45 -6.06 -13.82
C ALA A 346 -19.94 -6.11 -14.23
N ASP A 347 -20.76 -6.56 -13.28
CA ASP A 347 -22.22 -6.63 -13.34
C ASP A 347 -22.80 -6.34 -11.95
N GLU A 348 -24.13 -6.33 -11.84
CA GLU A 348 -24.86 -5.94 -10.65
C GLU A 348 -24.61 -6.83 -9.42
N ASN A 349 -24.05 -8.04 -9.60
CA ASN A 349 -23.75 -8.93 -8.47
C ASN A 349 -22.55 -8.45 -7.67
N SER A 350 -21.56 -7.86 -8.34
CA SER A 350 -20.41 -7.25 -7.70
C SER A 350 -19.72 -6.27 -8.67
N PRO A 351 -20.13 -5.00 -8.71
CA PRO A 351 -19.49 -4.02 -9.59
C PRO A 351 -18.02 -3.75 -9.21
N GLY A 352 -17.67 -3.88 -7.93
CA GLY A 352 -16.33 -3.64 -7.40
C GLY A 352 -16.15 -2.26 -6.77
N ASN A 353 -14.88 -1.83 -6.65
CA ASN A 353 -14.50 -0.53 -6.08
C ASN A 353 -14.89 -0.28 -4.61
N TYR A 354 -15.22 -1.31 -3.84
CA TYR A 354 -15.63 -1.15 -2.45
C TYR A 354 -14.57 -0.45 -1.58
N GLY A 355 -13.30 -0.85 -1.73
CA GLY A 355 -12.18 -0.26 -0.98
C GLY A 355 -11.94 1.21 -1.31
N ILE A 356 -12.14 1.64 -2.56
CA ILE A 356 -12.02 3.08 -2.91
C ILE A 356 -13.28 3.86 -2.51
N LEU A 357 -14.46 3.23 -2.53
CA LEU A 357 -15.70 3.80 -2.00
C LEU A 357 -15.68 3.95 -0.47
N ASP A 358 -14.97 3.07 0.24
CA ASP A 358 -14.65 3.22 1.68
C ASP A 358 -13.87 4.51 1.93
N GLN A 359 -12.85 4.77 1.12
CA GLN A 359 -12.08 6.01 1.21
C GLN A 359 -12.92 7.25 0.88
N VAL A 360 -13.85 7.15 -0.09
CA VAL A 360 -14.82 8.22 -0.35
C VAL A 360 -15.71 8.47 0.87
N MET A 361 -16.21 7.41 1.52
CA MET A 361 -17.04 7.55 2.71
C MET A 361 -16.26 8.15 3.88
N ALA A 362 -15.01 7.72 4.09
CA ALA A 362 -14.13 8.31 5.09
C ALA A 362 -13.88 9.81 4.82
N LEU A 363 -13.65 10.21 3.56
CA LEU A 363 -13.47 11.63 3.22
C LEU A 363 -14.72 12.47 3.44
N LYS A 364 -15.92 11.94 3.15
CA LYS A 364 -17.17 12.61 3.48
C LYS A 364 -17.34 12.76 4.99
N TRP A 365 -17.06 11.69 5.75
CA TRP A 365 -17.09 11.73 7.21
C TRP A 365 -16.13 12.79 7.76
N ILE A 366 -14.90 12.85 7.25
CA ILE A 366 -13.89 13.85 7.66
C ILE A 366 -14.39 15.25 7.31
N TYR A 367 -14.85 15.47 6.08
CA TYR A 367 -15.36 16.77 5.65
C TYR A 367 -16.52 17.28 6.53
N ASP A 368 -17.38 16.38 6.99
CA ASP A 368 -18.56 16.72 7.79
C ASP A 368 -18.25 16.91 9.28
N ASN A 369 -17.16 16.31 9.80
CA ASN A 369 -16.91 16.23 11.24
C ASN A 369 -15.57 16.83 11.70
N VAL A 370 -14.60 17.07 10.82
CA VAL A 370 -13.24 17.46 11.26
C VAL A 370 -13.20 18.82 11.97
N GLU A 371 -14.19 19.70 11.73
CA GLU A 371 -14.30 20.96 12.45
C GLU A 371 -14.53 20.79 13.96
N PHE A 372 -15.20 19.72 14.38
CA PHE A 372 -15.36 19.41 15.82
C PHE A 372 -14.02 19.07 16.49
N PHE A 373 -13.01 18.70 15.69
CA PHE A 373 -11.63 18.46 16.12
C PHE A 373 -10.72 19.68 15.87
N ASN A 374 -11.31 20.86 15.60
CA ASN A 374 -10.65 22.11 15.19
C ASN A 374 -9.96 22.05 13.82
N GLY A 375 -10.41 21.19 12.93
CA GLY A 375 -9.88 21.10 11.56
C GLY A 375 -10.51 22.10 10.60
N ASP A 376 -9.75 22.47 9.58
CA ASP A 376 -10.24 23.23 8.43
C ASP A 376 -10.69 22.27 7.33
N ARG A 377 -12.01 22.10 7.18
CA ARG A 377 -12.61 21.26 6.11
C ARG A 377 -12.27 21.76 4.71
N ASP A 378 -11.92 23.03 4.55
CA ASP A 378 -11.53 23.64 3.28
C ASP A 378 -10.02 23.54 2.98
N SER A 379 -9.27 22.83 3.83
CA SER A 379 -7.82 22.65 3.70
C SER A 379 -7.40 21.19 3.88
N ILE A 380 -8.07 20.28 3.15
CA ILE A 380 -7.81 18.84 3.17
C ILE A 380 -6.71 18.46 2.17
N THR A 381 -5.66 17.80 2.69
CA THR A 381 -4.52 17.26 1.95
C THR A 381 -4.53 15.74 2.03
N LEU A 382 -4.56 15.04 0.90
CA LEU A 382 -4.38 13.59 0.87
C LEU A 382 -2.91 13.23 0.70
N PHE A 383 -2.43 12.24 1.45
CA PHE A 383 -1.06 11.76 1.27
C PHE A 383 -0.92 10.27 1.58
N GLY A 384 0.12 9.66 1.03
CA GLY A 384 0.45 8.27 1.31
C GLY A 384 1.44 7.68 0.29
N PRO A 385 1.97 6.48 0.56
CA PRO A 385 2.89 5.78 -0.32
C PRO A 385 2.17 4.85 -1.32
N GLY A 386 2.73 4.67 -2.51
CA GLY A 386 2.34 3.63 -3.46
C GLY A 386 0.83 3.62 -3.77
N ALA A 387 0.12 2.54 -3.40
CA ALA A 387 -1.33 2.42 -3.56
C ALA A 387 -2.12 3.55 -2.87
N GLY A 388 -1.62 4.10 -1.76
CA GLY A 388 -2.19 5.26 -1.10
C GLY A 388 -2.05 6.55 -1.93
N ALA A 389 -0.88 6.77 -2.55
CA ALA A 389 -0.66 7.88 -3.49
C ALA A 389 -1.55 7.76 -4.73
N ALA A 390 -1.67 6.54 -5.27
CA ALA A 390 -2.57 6.24 -6.38
C ALA A 390 -4.03 6.55 -6.01
N SER A 391 -4.48 6.09 -4.85
CA SER A 391 -5.82 6.38 -4.33
C SER A 391 -6.06 7.88 -4.17
N ALA A 392 -5.11 8.62 -3.58
CA ALA A 392 -5.21 10.08 -3.44
C ALA A 392 -5.40 10.77 -4.80
N GLY A 393 -4.65 10.34 -5.82
CA GLY A 393 -4.81 10.84 -7.18
C GLY A 393 -6.16 10.46 -7.83
N LEU A 394 -6.68 9.27 -7.57
CA LEU A 394 -8.00 8.85 -8.08
C LEU A 394 -9.12 9.67 -7.41
N LEU A 395 -9.04 9.88 -6.10
CA LEU A 395 -9.98 10.71 -5.33
C LEU A 395 -9.92 12.19 -5.73
N MET A 396 -8.79 12.67 -6.25
CA MET A 396 -8.64 14.02 -6.81
C MET A 396 -9.60 14.29 -7.97
N VAL A 397 -9.78 13.29 -8.84
CA VAL A 397 -10.53 13.41 -10.11
C VAL A 397 -11.93 12.82 -10.01
N ALA A 398 -12.20 12.02 -8.97
CA ALA A 398 -13.50 11.40 -8.78
C ALA A 398 -14.59 12.46 -8.55
N PRO A 399 -15.75 12.37 -9.25
CA PRO A 399 -16.82 13.36 -9.14
C PRO A 399 -17.30 13.60 -7.71
N GLN A 400 -17.26 12.56 -6.87
CA GLN A 400 -17.76 12.56 -5.50
C GLN A 400 -16.83 13.29 -4.51
N THR A 401 -15.54 13.43 -4.81
CA THR A 401 -14.51 13.92 -3.88
C THR A 401 -13.67 15.07 -4.43
N LYS A 402 -13.73 15.36 -5.74
CA LYS A 402 -12.91 16.40 -6.38
C LYS A 402 -13.00 17.78 -5.71
N ASN A 403 -14.12 18.12 -5.09
CA ASN A 403 -14.30 19.42 -4.43
C ASN A 403 -13.83 19.42 -2.95
N ILE A 404 -13.68 18.23 -2.35
CA ILE A 404 -13.18 18.03 -0.98
C ILE A 404 -11.65 18.11 -0.98
N VAL A 405 -11.00 17.45 -1.94
CA VAL A 405 -9.53 17.38 -2.02
C VAL A 405 -8.95 18.71 -2.49
N LYS A 406 -8.03 19.28 -1.70
CA LYS A 406 -7.37 20.56 -2.02
C LYS A 406 -5.89 20.40 -2.32
N ARG A 407 -5.23 19.42 -1.70
CA ARG A 407 -3.81 19.15 -1.90
C ARG A 407 -3.51 17.66 -1.92
N ILE A 408 -2.43 17.28 -2.58
CA ILE A 408 -1.95 15.91 -2.62
C ILE A 408 -0.44 15.87 -2.39
N ILE A 409 0.01 14.92 -1.58
CA ILE A 409 1.41 14.51 -1.47
C ILE A 409 1.50 13.04 -1.88
N ALA A 410 1.87 12.80 -3.13
CA ALA A 410 1.93 11.48 -3.75
C ALA A 410 3.35 10.89 -3.65
N GLN A 411 3.56 9.94 -2.74
CA GLN A 411 4.85 9.33 -2.49
C GLN A 411 4.96 8.01 -3.29
N SER A 412 5.78 7.98 -4.35
CA SER A 412 6.05 6.77 -5.14
C SER A 412 4.80 6.09 -5.72
N GLY A 413 3.82 6.87 -6.15
CA GLY A 413 2.61 6.37 -6.81
C GLY A 413 1.80 7.49 -7.46
N ALA A 414 0.90 7.15 -8.37
CA ALA A 414 0.07 8.10 -9.10
C ALA A 414 -1.20 7.44 -9.63
N ALA A 415 -2.26 8.22 -9.86
CA ALA A 415 -3.51 7.73 -10.47
C ALA A 415 -3.32 7.20 -11.91
N MET A 416 -2.25 7.62 -12.58
CA MET A 416 -1.88 7.18 -13.93
C MET A 416 -0.90 6.00 -13.95
N ALA A 417 -0.49 5.48 -12.79
CA ALA A 417 0.34 4.28 -12.77
C ALA A 417 -0.45 3.10 -13.37
N ASP A 418 0.20 2.26 -14.17
CA ASP A 418 -0.45 1.12 -14.87
C ASP A 418 -1.20 0.18 -13.91
N TRP A 419 -0.69 0.06 -12.68
CA TRP A 419 -1.25 -0.77 -11.63
C TRP A 419 -2.32 -0.08 -10.76
N ALA A 420 -2.55 1.23 -10.93
CA ALA A 420 -3.47 2.01 -10.09
C ALA A 420 -4.95 1.82 -10.42
N LEU A 421 -5.26 1.52 -11.69
CA LEU A 421 -6.63 1.35 -12.18
C LEU A 421 -6.68 0.25 -13.25
N ILE A 422 -7.44 -0.81 -12.98
CA ILE A 422 -7.71 -1.88 -13.93
C ILE A 422 -8.77 -1.39 -14.92
N GLN A 423 -8.32 -1.06 -16.13
CA GLN A 423 -9.19 -0.54 -17.19
C GLN A 423 -9.94 -1.65 -17.95
N ASP A 424 -9.35 -2.84 -18.05
CA ASP A 424 -9.96 -3.98 -18.74
C ASP A 424 -10.97 -4.71 -17.84
N LYS A 425 -12.24 -4.59 -18.19
CA LYS A 425 -13.37 -5.32 -17.60
C LYS A 425 -13.12 -6.83 -17.51
N TYR A 426 -12.60 -7.45 -18.57
CA TYR A 426 -12.44 -8.89 -18.63
C TYR A 426 -11.33 -9.38 -17.71
N ARG A 427 -10.27 -8.57 -17.53
CA ARG A 427 -9.24 -8.82 -16.52
C ARG A 427 -9.85 -8.86 -15.11
N ALA A 428 -10.67 -7.87 -14.74
CA ALA A 428 -11.32 -7.84 -13.43
C ALA A 428 -12.23 -9.08 -13.20
N GLN A 429 -13.05 -9.42 -14.19
CA GLN A 429 -13.90 -10.62 -14.16
C GLN A 429 -13.09 -11.91 -14.02
N ASN A 430 -12.00 -12.05 -14.78
CA ASN A 430 -11.16 -13.23 -14.75
C ASN A 430 -10.46 -13.39 -13.39
N THR A 431 -9.94 -12.30 -12.81
CA THR A 431 -9.38 -12.31 -11.44
C THR A 431 -10.40 -12.87 -10.43
N SER A 432 -11.65 -12.40 -10.48
CA SER A 432 -12.72 -12.88 -9.59
C SER A 432 -13.02 -14.37 -9.80
N ARG A 433 -12.98 -14.85 -11.06
CA ARG A 433 -13.16 -16.28 -11.38
C ARG A 433 -11.99 -17.14 -10.89
N VAL A 434 -10.76 -16.66 -11.00
CA VAL A 434 -9.56 -17.35 -10.49
C VAL A 434 -9.63 -17.50 -8.97
N LEU A 435 -10.01 -16.44 -8.25
CA LEU A 435 -10.26 -16.53 -6.81
C LEU A 435 -11.36 -17.56 -6.51
N GLY A 436 -12.46 -17.52 -7.27
CA GLY A 436 -13.56 -18.48 -7.15
C GLY A 436 -13.08 -19.93 -7.28
N GLN A 437 -12.29 -20.23 -8.31
CA GLN A 437 -11.70 -21.56 -8.51
C GLN A 437 -10.76 -21.96 -7.37
N LEU A 438 -9.88 -21.05 -6.94
CA LEU A 438 -8.93 -21.29 -5.86
C LEU A 438 -9.65 -21.66 -4.54
N LEU A 439 -10.76 -20.97 -4.26
CA LEU A 439 -11.59 -21.21 -3.08
C LEU A 439 -12.74 -22.17 -3.36
N GLY A 440 -12.71 -22.98 -4.43
CA GLY A 440 -13.72 -24.01 -4.69
C GLY A 440 -15.17 -23.50 -4.81
N CYS A 441 -15.35 -22.24 -5.23
CA CYS A 441 -16.65 -21.64 -5.53
C CYS A 441 -17.05 -21.85 -6.99
N SER A 442 -18.36 -21.99 -7.24
CA SER A 442 -18.89 -22.14 -8.59
C SER A 442 -18.67 -20.86 -9.41
N ILE A 443 -18.16 -21.03 -10.63
CA ILE A 443 -17.92 -19.95 -11.60
C ILE A 443 -18.89 -19.99 -12.80
N GLU A 444 -19.98 -20.75 -12.68
CA GLU A 444 -21.00 -20.90 -13.73
C GLU A 444 -21.73 -19.58 -14.01
N SER A 445 -21.96 -18.78 -12.97
CA SER A 445 -22.52 -17.43 -13.07
C SER A 445 -21.88 -16.51 -12.03
N SER A 446 -21.91 -15.20 -12.28
CA SER A 446 -21.45 -14.17 -11.34
C SER A 446 -22.21 -14.22 -10.02
N TRP A 447 -23.53 -14.43 -10.06
CA TRP A 447 -24.34 -14.62 -8.85
C TRP A 447 -23.88 -15.82 -8.01
N LYS A 448 -23.69 -17.01 -8.61
CA LYS A 448 -23.23 -18.20 -7.87
C LYS A 448 -21.85 -18.00 -7.25
N LEU A 449 -20.96 -17.34 -8.00
CA LEU A 449 -19.62 -16.99 -7.53
C LEU A 449 -19.68 -16.05 -6.32
N VAL A 450 -20.32 -14.89 -6.47
CA VAL A 450 -20.40 -13.88 -5.41
C VAL A 450 -21.14 -14.43 -4.19
N ASN A 451 -22.23 -15.17 -4.40
CA ASN A 451 -22.96 -15.78 -3.29
C ASN A 451 -22.11 -16.80 -2.52
N CYS A 452 -21.38 -17.67 -3.23
CA CYS A 452 -20.47 -18.63 -2.58
C CYS A 452 -19.37 -17.93 -1.78
N LEU A 453 -18.72 -16.90 -2.33
CA LEU A 453 -17.68 -16.14 -1.62
C LEU A 453 -18.26 -15.38 -0.42
N ARG A 454 -19.50 -14.90 -0.54
CA ARG A 454 -20.16 -14.13 0.50
C ARG A 454 -20.63 -14.96 1.68
N THR A 455 -21.27 -16.11 1.42
CA THR A 455 -21.89 -16.93 2.48
C THR A 455 -21.07 -18.17 2.84
N GLY A 456 -20.22 -18.65 1.92
CA GLY A 456 -19.50 -19.91 2.05
C GLY A 456 -18.02 -19.79 2.39
N ARG A 457 -17.48 -18.57 2.50
CA ARG A 457 -16.06 -18.33 2.83
C ARG A 457 -15.92 -17.35 3.99
N SER A 458 -14.95 -17.62 4.85
CA SER A 458 -14.56 -16.72 5.93
C SER A 458 -13.79 -15.51 5.40
N PHE A 459 -13.83 -14.40 6.13
CA PHE A 459 -13.00 -13.24 5.81
C PHE A 459 -11.50 -13.59 5.84
N TYR A 460 -11.12 -14.56 6.68
CA TYR A 460 -9.75 -15.05 6.80
C TYR A 460 -9.30 -15.80 5.53
N GLU A 461 -10.12 -16.67 4.97
CA GLU A 461 -9.84 -17.33 3.68
C GLU A 461 -9.74 -16.30 2.55
N LEU A 462 -10.65 -15.33 2.50
CA LEU A 462 -10.69 -14.30 1.47
C LEU A 462 -9.50 -13.35 1.53
N GLY A 463 -9.10 -12.95 2.74
CA GLY A 463 -7.95 -12.06 2.98
C GLY A 463 -6.60 -12.74 2.73
N ASN A 464 -6.48 -14.05 3.00
CA ASN A 464 -5.26 -14.82 2.80
C ASN A 464 -5.09 -15.39 1.38
N ALA A 465 -6.11 -15.33 0.53
CA ALA A 465 -6.05 -15.86 -0.81
C ALA A 465 -5.10 -15.02 -1.69
N GLU A 466 -3.90 -15.56 -1.94
CA GLU A 466 -2.88 -14.95 -2.80
C GLU A 466 -2.71 -15.73 -4.10
N PHE A 467 -2.67 -15.02 -5.22
CA PHE A 467 -2.34 -15.58 -6.53
C PHE A 467 -1.69 -14.51 -7.42
N PRO A 468 -0.67 -14.85 -8.21
CA PRO A 468 -0.09 -13.91 -9.16
C PRO A 468 -1.10 -13.65 -10.30
N PRO A 469 -1.34 -12.39 -10.69
CA PRO A 469 -2.18 -12.12 -11.85
C PRO A 469 -1.50 -12.61 -13.14
N GLN A 470 -2.28 -13.14 -14.07
CA GLN A 470 -1.77 -13.51 -15.41
C GLN A 470 -1.44 -12.27 -16.26
N VAL A 471 -2.14 -11.16 -16.01
CA VAL A 471 -2.01 -9.90 -16.75
C VAL A 471 -1.93 -8.74 -15.76
N GLY A 472 -0.97 -7.84 -15.98
CA GLY A 472 -0.72 -6.65 -15.15
C GLY A 472 0.01 -6.96 -13.84
N THR A 473 0.24 -5.92 -13.03
CA THR A 473 1.09 -6.01 -11.83
C THR A 473 0.37 -6.61 -10.62
N PHE A 474 -0.84 -6.13 -10.31
CA PHE A 474 -1.61 -6.56 -9.13
C PHE A 474 -2.92 -7.22 -9.53
N ALA A 475 -3.35 -8.20 -8.74
CA ALA A 475 -4.61 -8.91 -8.94
C ALA A 475 -5.81 -8.03 -8.58
N TRP A 476 -5.69 -7.30 -7.46
CA TRP A 476 -6.74 -6.46 -6.89
C TRP A 476 -6.38 -4.99 -7.01
N GLY A 477 -7.39 -4.15 -7.17
CA GLY A 477 -7.26 -2.70 -7.23
C GLY A 477 -8.51 -2.06 -7.81
N PRO A 478 -8.58 -0.72 -7.84
CA PRO A 478 -9.69 0.00 -8.45
C PRO A 478 -9.92 -0.45 -9.91
N VAL A 479 -11.18 -0.53 -10.33
CA VAL A 479 -11.60 -0.89 -11.69
C VAL A 479 -12.28 0.30 -12.35
N LEU A 480 -12.17 0.40 -13.67
CA LEU A 480 -12.89 1.41 -14.44
C LEU A 480 -14.34 0.96 -14.66
N ASP A 481 -15.31 1.69 -14.09
CA ASP A 481 -16.74 1.34 -14.09
C ASP A 481 -17.44 1.70 -15.42
N HIS A 482 -16.75 1.51 -16.55
CA HIS A 482 -17.25 1.78 -17.89
C HIS A 482 -17.96 0.54 -18.46
N ASN A 483 -19.21 0.70 -18.89
CA ASN A 483 -20.07 -0.41 -19.38
C ASN A 483 -20.28 -1.54 -18.36
N PHE A 484 -20.34 -1.18 -17.08
CA PHE A 484 -20.76 -2.08 -16.01
C PHE A 484 -22.26 -1.95 -15.79
N THR A 485 -22.92 -3.09 -15.64
CA THR A 485 -24.26 -3.14 -15.03
C THR A 485 -24.09 -2.93 -13.54
N ILE A 486 -24.93 -2.10 -12.94
CA ILE A 486 -24.89 -1.76 -11.52
C ILE A 486 -26.29 -1.90 -10.92
N PRO A 487 -26.40 -2.09 -9.61
CA PRO A 487 -27.69 -2.09 -8.94
C PRO A 487 -28.45 -0.78 -9.17
N GLY A 488 -29.77 -0.90 -9.39
CA GLY A 488 -30.66 0.24 -9.51
C GLY A 488 -30.89 0.97 -8.19
N ASP A 489 -31.67 2.06 -8.25
CA ASP A 489 -32.10 2.79 -7.06
C ASP A 489 -32.86 1.87 -6.07
N ASP A 490 -32.75 2.18 -4.78
CA ASP A 490 -33.36 1.47 -3.65
C ASP A 490 -32.90 0.00 -3.43
N TRP A 491 -31.95 -0.51 -4.23
CA TRP A 491 -31.41 -1.86 -4.03
C TRP A 491 -30.56 -2.00 -2.76
N TYR A 492 -29.91 -0.91 -2.32
CA TYR A 492 -29.08 -0.88 -1.12
C TYR A 492 -29.26 0.42 -0.36
N GLU A 493 -29.57 0.30 0.94
CA GLU A 493 -29.87 1.41 1.82
C GLU A 493 -28.77 2.49 1.78
N GLY A 494 -29.17 3.73 1.46
CA GLY A 494 -28.27 4.89 1.41
C GLY A 494 -27.49 5.04 0.10
N TRP A 495 -27.69 4.16 -0.89
CA TRP A 495 -27.00 4.20 -2.18
C TRP A 495 -27.98 4.25 -3.34
N ARG A 496 -27.79 5.25 -4.22
CA ARG A 496 -28.47 5.34 -5.52
C ARG A 496 -27.57 4.83 -6.62
N GLU A 497 -28.14 4.45 -7.75
CA GLU A 497 -27.45 3.94 -8.93
C GLU A 497 -26.20 4.78 -9.27
N LYS A 498 -26.36 6.11 -9.36
CA LYS A 498 -25.25 7.01 -9.69
C LYS A 498 -24.09 6.99 -8.69
N ASP A 499 -24.36 6.64 -7.44
CA ASP A 499 -23.38 6.67 -6.36
C ASP A 499 -22.49 5.41 -6.39
N TRP A 500 -22.97 4.31 -7.00
CA TRP A 500 -22.20 3.07 -7.21
C TRP A 500 -20.99 3.24 -8.12
N ARG A 501 -21.02 4.22 -9.04
CA ARG A 501 -19.94 4.45 -10.00
C ARG A 501 -18.88 5.34 -9.37
N PHE A 502 -17.66 4.82 -9.27
CA PHE A 502 -16.51 5.60 -8.83
C PHE A 502 -15.93 6.43 -9.99
N LEU A 503 -15.47 5.76 -11.05
CA LEU A 503 -14.91 6.41 -12.24
C LEU A 503 -15.43 5.74 -13.53
N THR A 504 -16.02 6.53 -14.41
CA THR A 504 -16.51 6.08 -15.73
C THR A 504 -15.57 6.41 -16.88
N GLN A 505 -14.53 7.21 -16.61
CA GLN A 505 -13.46 7.59 -17.54
C GLN A 505 -12.10 7.41 -16.86
N THR A 506 -11.05 7.27 -17.67
CA THR A 506 -9.69 7.15 -17.15
C THR A 506 -9.25 8.44 -16.45
N PRO A 507 -8.37 8.37 -15.42
CA PRO A 507 -7.83 9.54 -14.75
C PRO A 507 -7.16 10.52 -15.72
N GLU A 508 -6.46 10.01 -16.72
CA GLU A 508 -5.85 10.83 -17.77
C GLU A 508 -6.89 11.66 -18.53
N SER A 509 -8.01 11.05 -18.95
CA SER A 509 -9.10 11.74 -19.64
C SER A 509 -9.70 12.84 -18.77
N LEU A 510 -9.98 12.53 -17.50
CA LEU A 510 -10.54 13.48 -16.54
C LEU A 510 -9.60 14.67 -16.29
N ILE A 511 -8.29 14.42 -16.17
CA ILE A 511 -7.29 15.47 -15.99
C ILE A 511 -7.22 16.35 -17.24
N ARG A 512 -7.16 15.77 -18.44
CA ARG A 512 -7.12 16.54 -19.71
C ARG A 512 -8.37 17.41 -19.90
N GLN A 513 -9.52 16.95 -19.42
CA GLN A 513 -10.79 17.71 -19.46
C GLN A 513 -10.90 18.76 -18.34
N GLY A 514 -9.96 18.82 -17.40
CA GLY A 514 -10.01 19.72 -16.26
C GLY A 514 -11.05 19.31 -15.20
N HIS A 515 -11.40 18.03 -15.11
CA HIS A 515 -12.34 17.47 -14.13
C HIS A 515 -11.67 17.19 -12.77
N PHE A 516 -11.06 18.21 -12.19
CA PHE A 516 -10.51 18.23 -10.84
C PHE A 516 -10.63 19.65 -10.27
N ASN A 517 -10.31 19.85 -8.98
CA ASN A 517 -10.29 21.18 -8.40
C ASN A 517 -9.19 22.06 -9.04
N ARG A 518 -9.55 23.16 -9.69
CA ARG A 518 -8.58 24.04 -10.37
C ARG A 518 -7.53 24.66 -9.44
N GLY A 519 -7.81 24.75 -8.14
CA GLY A 519 -6.88 25.22 -7.13
C GLY A 519 -6.03 24.10 -6.50
N ILE A 520 -6.06 22.88 -7.05
CA ILE A 520 -5.32 21.75 -6.48
C ILE A 520 -3.81 22.04 -6.44
N GLN A 521 -3.17 21.72 -5.31
CA GLN A 521 -1.71 21.70 -5.21
C GLN A 521 -1.23 20.25 -5.14
N TYR A 522 -0.25 19.90 -5.97
CA TYR A 522 0.23 18.54 -6.12
C TYR A 522 1.74 18.47 -5.88
N MET A 523 2.14 17.77 -4.83
CA MET A 523 3.53 17.41 -4.54
C MET A 523 3.69 15.92 -4.81
N THR A 524 4.79 15.54 -5.46
CA THR A 524 5.10 14.12 -5.71
C THR A 524 6.59 13.87 -5.67
N GLY A 525 6.97 12.63 -5.40
CA GLY A 525 8.34 12.18 -5.41
C GLY A 525 8.43 10.68 -5.65
N VAL A 526 9.60 10.24 -6.09
CA VAL A 526 9.96 8.84 -6.27
C VAL A 526 11.32 8.58 -5.60
N THR A 527 11.57 7.34 -5.21
CA THR A 527 12.88 6.92 -4.72
C THR A 527 13.83 6.63 -5.88
N THR A 528 15.14 6.66 -5.62
CA THR A 528 16.14 6.39 -6.66
C THR A 528 16.13 4.95 -7.17
N GLN A 529 15.54 4.01 -6.41
CA GLN A 529 15.57 2.57 -6.69
C GLN A 529 14.20 1.91 -6.41
N GLU A 530 13.10 2.44 -6.95
CA GLU A 530 11.74 1.94 -6.70
C GLU A 530 11.58 0.43 -6.93
N ALA A 531 12.19 -0.08 -8.01
CA ALA A 531 12.08 -1.48 -8.39
C ALA A 531 12.96 -2.44 -7.57
N ALA A 532 13.88 -1.94 -6.74
CA ALA A 532 14.79 -2.78 -5.97
C ALA A 532 14.02 -3.74 -5.05
N PHE A 533 12.92 -3.27 -4.46
CA PHE A 533 12.03 -4.07 -3.62
C PHE A 533 11.41 -5.28 -4.36
N PHE A 534 11.01 -5.09 -5.61
CA PHE A 534 10.44 -6.17 -6.45
C PHE A 534 11.51 -7.17 -6.93
N CYS A 535 12.75 -6.71 -7.09
CA CYS A 535 13.86 -7.56 -7.51
C CYS A 535 14.44 -8.40 -6.36
N SER A 536 14.41 -7.90 -5.12
CA SER A 536 14.97 -8.58 -3.95
C SER A 536 14.05 -9.63 -3.33
N THR A 537 12.77 -9.65 -3.72
CA THR A 537 11.73 -10.52 -3.15
C THR A 537 11.46 -11.78 -3.99
N LYS A 538 12.36 -12.11 -4.94
CA LYS A 538 12.30 -13.36 -5.73
C LYS A 538 13.20 -14.46 -5.18
#